data_AF-A0A2G8K494-F1
#
_entry.id   AF-A0A2G8K494-F1
#
_cell.length_a   1.000
_cell.length_b   1.000
_cell.length_c   1.000
_cell.angle_alpha   90.00
_cell.angle_beta   90.00
_cell.angle_gamma   90.00
#
_symmetry.space_group_name_H-M   'P 1'
#
loop_
_entity.id
_entity.type
_entity.pdbx_description
1 polymer ?
#
loop_
_entity_poly.entity_id
_entity_poly.type
_entity_poly.pdbx_seq_one_letter_code
_entity_poly.pdbx_strand_id
1 'polypeptide(L)'
;MERAVCNTTASVMIYDDANRKWVQAGNSAGVSRVQIYQHQQNNTYRVVGRLKADQSVVINSAILKGLKYNQATPTFHQWRDSRQVYGLNFHSPEDAENFSSAMLSALEKLSAPSRPPVPTTAPPQAPTQVHNGPSIQEEIRQRPPETQNQRTSSSSSEPPAL
;
A
#
# COMPACT_ATOMS: atom_id res chain seq x y z
N MET A 1 12.96 3.87 -7.89
CA MET A 1 13.00 3.72 -9.37
C MET A 1 11.58 3.63 -9.91
N GLU A 2 11.30 4.25 -11.06
CA GLU A 2 10.02 4.13 -11.77
C GLU A 2 10.07 3.03 -12.83
N ARG A 3 9.02 2.22 -12.93
CA ARG A 3 8.85 1.19 -13.97
C ARG A 3 7.48 1.31 -14.61
N ALA A 4 7.41 1.30 -15.93
CA ALA A 4 6.13 1.17 -16.64
C ALA A 4 5.58 -0.25 -16.44
N VAL A 5 4.34 -0.36 -15.94
CA VAL A 5 3.63 -1.64 -15.73
C VAL A 5 2.54 -1.87 -16.78
N CYS A 6 2.15 -0.83 -17.52
CA CYS A 6 1.28 -0.91 -18.69
C CYS A 6 1.71 0.17 -19.71
N ASN A 7 1.48 -0.11 -20.99
CA ASN A 7 1.74 0.78 -22.10
C ASN A 7 0.72 0.53 -23.21
N THR A 8 -0.08 1.54 -23.54
CA THR A 8 -1.15 1.50 -24.56
C THR A 8 -1.22 2.85 -25.27
N THR A 9 -2.15 3.01 -26.22
CA THR A 9 -2.37 4.28 -26.90
C THR A 9 -3.86 4.63 -26.95
N ALA A 10 -4.18 5.88 -26.60
CA ALA A 10 -5.55 6.38 -26.46
C ALA A 10 -5.60 7.88 -26.70
N SER A 11 -6.76 8.41 -27.07
CA SER A 11 -7.03 9.85 -27.01
C SER A 11 -7.40 10.22 -25.58
N VAL A 12 -6.74 11.23 -25.03
CA VAL A 12 -6.94 11.66 -23.64
C VAL A 12 -7.98 12.78 -23.62
N MET A 13 -9.02 12.60 -22.82
CA MET A 13 -10.17 13.50 -22.68
C MET A 13 -10.23 14.06 -21.26
N ILE A 14 -10.66 15.31 -21.13
CA ILE A 14 -10.92 16.00 -19.88
C ILE A 14 -12.41 16.33 -19.81
N TYR A 15 -13.04 16.14 -18.66
CA TYR A 15 -14.39 16.67 -18.45
C TYR A 15 -14.32 18.13 -18.03
N ASP A 16 -14.90 18.99 -18.86
CA ASP A 16 -15.14 20.40 -18.57
C ASP A 16 -16.45 20.50 -17.78
N ASP A 17 -16.35 20.58 -16.45
CA ASP A 17 -17.50 20.67 -15.53
C ASP A 17 -18.37 21.93 -15.80
N ALA A 18 -17.80 23.02 -16.35
CA ALA A 18 -18.53 24.26 -16.63
C ALA A 18 -19.40 24.14 -17.90
N ASN A 19 -18.86 23.57 -18.98
CA ASN A 19 -19.59 23.31 -20.21
C ASN A 19 -20.25 21.92 -20.27
N ARG A 20 -20.12 21.11 -19.21
CA ARG A 20 -20.64 19.74 -19.05
C ARG A 20 -20.28 18.78 -20.19
N LYS A 21 -19.11 18.96 -20.80
CA LYS A 21 -18.68 18.25 -22.01
C LYS A 21 -17.28 17.65 -21.86
N TRP A 22 -17.00 16.61 -22.63
CA TRP A 22 -15.64 16.13 -22.80
C TRP A 22 -14.90 17.00 -23.82
N VAL A 23 -13.69 17.43 -23.47
CA VAL A 23 -12.75 18.14 -24.34
C VAL A 23 -11.45 17.34 -24.48
N GLN A 24 -10.71 17.53 -25.57
CA GLN A 24 -9.40 16.90 -25.75
C GLN A 24 -8.41 17.47 -24.72
N ALA A 25 -7.50 16.63 -24.21
CA ALA A 25 -6.48 17.06 -23.26
C ALA A 25 -5.30 17.73 -23.98
N GLY A 26 -4.88 18.89 -23.48
CA GLY A 26 -3.83 19.71 -24.10
C GLY A 26 -4.33 20.55 -25.27
N ASN A 27 -3.40 21.26 -25.91
CA ASN A 27 -3.71 22.24 -26.96
C ASN A 27 -3.90 21.61 -28.36
N SER A 28 -3.91 20.29 -28.47
CA SER A 28 -4.05 19.57 -29.74
C SER A 28 -4.78 18.26 -29.55
N ALA A 29 -5.79 18.01 -30.37
CA ALA A 29 -6.44 16.71 -30.47
C ALA A 29 -5.45 15.70 -31.05
N GLY A 30 -5.33 14.52 -30.44
CA GLY A 30 -4.41 13.51 -30.95
C GLY A 30 -4.24 12.29 -30.07
N VAL A 31 -3.67 11.25 -30.67
CA VAL A 31 -3.35 10.01 -29.97
C VAL A 31 -2.18 10.24 -29.02
N SER A 32 -2.36 9.84 -27.77
CA SER A 32 -1.30 9.79 -26.77
C SER A 32 -0.78 8.37 -26.57
N ARG A 33 0.50 8.25 -26.24
CA ARG A 33 1.07 7.08 -25.57
C ARG A 33 0.72 7.21 -24.09
N VAL A 34 -0.04 6.26 -23.55
CA VAL A 34 -0.49 6.27 -22.16
C VAL A 34 0.14 5.10 -21.41
N GLN A 35 0.71 5.38 -20.26
CA GLN A 35 1.47 4.43 -19.46
C GLN A 35 1.10 4.53 -17.99
N ILE A 36 1.03 3.38 -17.32
CA ILE A 36 0.96 3.33 -15.86
C ILE A 36 2.37 3.10 -15.35
N TYR A 37 2.88 4.01 -14.51
CA TYR A 37 4.18 3.89 -13.84
C TYR A 37 3.99 3.49 -12.38
N GLN A 38 4.86 2.60 -11.90
CA GLN A 38 5.02 2.23 -10.48
C GLN A 38 6.35 2.78 -9.96
N HIS A 39 6.33 3.56 -8.88
CA HIS A 39 7.54 3.89 -8.12
C HIS A 39 7.76 2.85 -7.01
N GLN A 40 8.64 1.88 -7.25
CA GLN A 40 8.73 0.66 -6.44
C GLN A 40 9.04 0.92 -4.96
N GLN A 41 9.94 1.87 -4.64
CA GLN A 41 10.35 2.16 -3.26
C GLN A 41 9.24 2.81 -2.43
N ASN A 42 8.33 3.55 -3.07
CA ASN A 42 7.24 4.27 -2.39
C ASN A 42 5.90 3.53 -2.54
N ASN A 43 5.89 2.43 -3.30
CA ASN A 43 4.70 1.72 -3.78
C ASN A 43 3.59 2.64 -4.35
N THR A 44 3.97 3.75 -4.99
CA THR A 44 3.02 4.67 -5.62
C THR A 44 2.84 4.36 -7.10
N TYR A 45 1.69 4.72 -7.63
CA TYR A 45 1.33 4.52 -9.03
C TYR A 45 0.85 5.84 -9.66
N ARG A 46 1.11 6.03 -10.95
CA ARG A 46 0.60 7.19 -11.71
C ARG A 46 0.32 6.85 -13.17
N VAL A 47 -0.71 7.45 -13.74
CA VAL A 47 -0.97 7.47 -15.19
C VAL A 47 -0.24 8.67 -15.79
N VAL A 48 0.62 8.41 -16.76
CA VAL A 48 1.28 9.44 -17.58
C VAL A 48 0.90 9.22 -19.03
N GLY A 49 0.38 10.26 -19.68
CA GLY A 49 0.03 10.25 -21.09
C GLY A 49 0.75 11.37 -21.82
N ARG A 50 1.42 11.01 -22.91
CA ARG A 50 2.17 11.94 -23.77
C ARG A 50 1.63 11.90 -25.19
N LEU A 51 1.35 13.06 -25.77
CA LEU A 51 0.94 13.16 -27.18
C LEU A 51 2.02 12.53 -28.08
N LYS A 52 1.62 11.72 -29.07
CA LYS A 52 2.58 11.11 -30.02
C LYS A 52 3.29 12.14 -30.91
N ALA A 53 2.68 13.31 -31.13
CA ALA A 53 3.19 14.33 -32.04
C ALA A 53 4.43 15.07 -31.52
N ASP A 54 4.42 15.47 -30.24
CA ASP A 54 5.42 16.36 -29.63
C ASP A 54 5.94 15.86 -28.26
N GLN A 55 5.43 14.72 -27.77
CA GLN A 55 5.72 14.13 -26.46
C GLN A 55 5.27 14.98 -25.24
N SER A 56 4.44 16.01 -25.46
CA SER A 56 3.86 16.85 -24.41
C SER A 56 3.01 16.03 -23.44
N VAL A 57 3.17 16.28 -22.15
CA VAL A 57 2.41 15.58 -21.09
C VAL A 57 1.00 16.16 -21.01
N VAL A 58 0.00 15.37 -21.38
CA VAL A 58 -1.42 15.75 -21.34
C VAL A 58 -2.17 15.14 -20.14
N ILE A 59 -1.58 14.15 -19.48
CA ILE A 59 -2.04 13.62 -18.19
C ILE A 59 -0.86 13.18 -17.33
N ASN A 60 -0.90 13.52 -16.05
CA ASN A 60 0.02 13.09 -15.00
C ASN A 60 -0.78 12.93 -13.70
N SER A 61 -1.63 11.90 -13.66
CA SER A 61 -2.59 11.66 -12.58
C SER A 61 -2.06 10.60 -11.62
N ALA A 62 -2.04 10.89 -10.33
CA ALA A 62 -1.69 9.90 -9.31
C ALA A 62 -2.82 8.88 -9.15
N ILE A 63 -2.47 7.60 -9.06
CA ILE A 63 -3.41 6.54 -8.71
C ILE A 63 -3.36 6.37 -7.19
N LEU A 64 -4.44 6.76 -6.52
CA LEU A 64 -4.55 6.73 -5.06
C LEU A 64 -5.43 5.56 -4.61
N LYS A 65 -5.22 5.09 -3.36
CA LYS A 65 -6.12 4.11 -2.72
C LYS A 65 -7.55 4.64 -2.73
N GLY A 66 -8.51 3.82 -3.19
CA GLY A 66 -9.92 4.20 -3.29
C GLY A 66 -10.28 5.10 -4.48
N LEU A 67 -9.36 5.33 -5.42
CA LEU A 67 -9.69 5.96 -6.71
C LEU A 67 -10.77 5.15 -7.42
N LYS A 68 -11.82 5.85 -7.87
CA LYS A 68 -12.95 5.25 -8.58
C LYS A 68 -12.67 5.21 -10.08
N TYR A 69 -12.26 4.05 -10.57
CA TYR A 69 -12.11 3.75 -11.98
C TYR A 69 -13.44 3.25 -12.55
N ASN A 70 -13.90 3.81 -13.66
CA ASN A 70 -15.16 3.47 -14.30
C ASN A 70 -14.95 3.11 -15.77
N GLN A 71 -15.40 1.93 -16.18
CA GLN A 71 -15.40 1.47 -17.57
C GLN A 71 -16.75 1.83 -18.20
N ALA A 72 -16.87 3.08 -18.68
CA ALA A 72 -18.16 3.62 -19.12
C ALA A 72 -18.63 3.00 -20.46
N THR A 73 -17.69 2.62 -21.33
CA THR A 73 -17.91 1.74 -22.50
C THR A 73 -16.69 0.82 -22.67
N PRO A 74 -16.76 -0.23 -23.52
CA PRO A 74 -15.61 -1.12 -23.79
C PRO A 74 -14.35 -0.43 -24.34
N THR A 75 -14.44 0.84 -24.77
CA THR A 75 -13.29 1.63 -25.26
C THR A 75 -13.20 3.00 -24.59
N PHE A 76 -14.06 3.34 -23.62
CA PHE A 76 -14.04 4.62 -22.93
C PHE A 76 -14.03 4.44 -21.41
N HIS A 77 -12.87 4.63 -20.80
CA HIS A 77 -12.66 4.47 -19.36
C HIS A 77 -12.33 5.81 -18.72
N GLN A 78 -12.85 6.07 -17.53
CA GLN A 78 -12.75 7.37 -16.85
C GLN A 78 -12.47 7.25 -15.35
N TRP A 79 -11.87 8.28 -14.76
CA TRP A 79 -11.70 8.44 -13.31
C TRP A 79 -11.60 9.92 -12.94
N ARG A 80 -11.79 10.24 -11.66
CA ARG A 80 -11.62 11.60 -11.10
C ARG A 80 -10.47 11.60 -10.09
N ASP A 81 -9.62 12.61 -10.14
CA ASP A 81 -8.67 12.94 -9.06
C ASP A 81 -9.08 14.24 -8.34
N SER A 82 -8.20 14.82 -7.52
CA SER A 82 -8.49 16.04 -6.76
C SER A 82 -8.66 17.30 -7.61
N ARG A 83 -8.33 17.26 -8.90
CA ARG A 83 -8.34 18.42 -9.81
C ARG A 83 -9.29 18.23 -10.99
N GLN A 84 -9.40 17.00 -11.51
CA GLN A 84 -9.89 16.79 -12.86
C GLN A 84 -10.57 15.43 -13.03
N VAL A 85 -11.50 15.32 -14.00
CA VAL A 85 -11.92 14.02 -14.54
C VAL A 85 -11.15 13.75 -15.82
N TYR A 86 -10.51 12.59 -15.87
CA TYR A 86 -9.86 12.07 -17.07
C TYR A 86 -10.74 11.00 -17.70
N GLY A 87 -10.76 10.98 -19.02
CA GLY A 87 -11.28 9.91 -19.85
C GLY A 87 -10.20 9.46 -20.83
N LEU A 88 -10.14 8.17 -21.11
CA LEU A 88 -9.30 7.59 -22.16
C LEU A 88 -10.22 6.92 -23.18
N ASN A 89 -10.10 7.34 -24.43
CA ASN A 89 -10.77 6.71 -25.57
C ASN A 89 -9.74 5.84 -26.32
N PHE A 90 -9.85 4.53 -26.18
CA PHE A 90 -8.93 3.53 -26.73
C PHE A 90 -9.27 3.16 -28.17
N HIS A 91 -8.28 2.69 -28.94
CA HIS A 91 -8.46 2.31 -30.34
C HIS A 91 -9.16 0.96 -30.50
N SER A 92 -9.04 0.09 -29.50
CA SER A 92 -9.69 -1.23 -29.44
C SER A 92 -10.11 -1.57 -28.01
N PRO A 93 -11.08 -2.48 -27.82
CA PRO A 93 -11.40 -3.01 -26.50
C PRO A 93 -10.23 -3.78 -25.86
N GLU A 94 -9.34 -4.37 -26.65
CA GLU A 94 -8.15 -5.06 -26.18
C GLU A 94 -7.14 -4.10 -25.51
N ASP A 95 -6.89 -2.94 -26.13
CA ASP A 95 -6.08 -1.86 -25.54
C ASP A 95 -6.69 -1.36 -24.22
N ALA A 96 -8.02 -1.25 -24.19
CA ALA A 96 -8.78 -0.81 -23.02
C ALA A 96 -8.70 -1.82 -21.87
N GLU A 97 -8.78 -3.12 -22.16
CA GLU A 97 -8.76 -4.22 -21.19
C GLU A 97 -7.35 -4.49 -20.62
N ASN A 98 -6.32 -4.34 -21.45
CA ASN A 98 -4.92 -4.33 -20.99
C ASN A 98 -4.66 -3.18 -20.00
N PHE A 99 -5.23 -1.99 -20.27
CA PHE A 99 -5.14 -0.85 -19.36
C PHE A 99 -5.96 -1.04 -18.09
N SER A 100 -7.19 -1.58 -18.19
CA SER A 100 -8.06 -1.82 -17.05
C SER A 100 -7.45 -2.83 -16.07
N SER A 101 -6.93 -3.94 -16.58
CA SER A 101 -6.25 -4.99 -15.81
C SER A 101 -5.08 -4.42 -14.99
N ALA A 102 -4.25 -3.57 -15.62
CA ALA A 102 -3.12 -2.93 -14.94
C ALA A 102 -3.55 -1.87 -13.92
N MET A 103 -4.60 -1.09 -14.22
CA MET A 103 -5.18 -0.10 -13.30
C MET A 103 -5.78 -0.78 -12.06
N LEU A 104 -6.61 -1.80 -12.25
CA LEU A 104 -7.25 -2.56 -11.17
C LEU A 104 -6.21 -3.25 -10.29
N SER A 105 -5.18 -3.87 -10.89
CA SER A 105 -4.07 -4.46 -10.12
C SER A 105 -3.25 -3.44 -9.33
N ALA A 106 -3.13 -2.19 -9.81
CA ALA A 106 -2.52 -1.12 -9.03
C ALA A 106 -3.41 -0.70 -7.84
N LEU A 107 -4.72 -0.56 -8.05
CA LEU A 107 -5.69 -0.23 -6.99
C LEU A 107 -5.75 -1.30 -5.90
N GLU A 108 -5.67 -2.58 -6.27
CA GLU A 108 -5.57 -3.71 -5.35
C GLU A 108 -4.29 -3.63 -4.50
N LYS A 109 -3.12 -3.44 -5.14
CA LYS A 109 -1.82 -3.33 -4.45
C LYS A 109 -1.69 -2.10 -3.55
N LEU A 110 -2.43 -1.02 -3.84
CA LEU A 110 -2.58 0.14 -2.97
C LEU A 110 -3.59 -0.09 -1.83
N SER A 111 -4.52 -1.02 -2.00
CA SER A 111 -5.55 -1.33 -1.02
C SER A 111 -5.10 -2.35 0.01
N ALA A 112 -4.26 -3.30 -0.41
CA ALA A 112 -3.63 -4.30 0.45
C ALA A 112 -3.01 -3.65 1.70
N PRO A 113 -3.18 -4.22 2.89
CA PRO A 113 -2.50 -3.73 4.08
C PRO A 113 -0.99 -3.80 3.84
N SER A 114 -0.29 -2.71 4.11
CA SER A 114 1.17 -2.68 4.13
C SER A 114 1.63 -3.68 5.18
N ARG A 115 1.99 -4.90 4.75
CA ARG A 115 2.49 -5.94 5.65
C ARG A 115 3.68 -5.34 6.40
N PRO A 116 3.61 -5.21 7.74
CA PRO A 116 4.77 -4.72 8.49
C PRO A 116 5.94 -5.67 8.18
N PRO A 117 7.18 -5.17 8.08
CA PRO A 117 8.33 -6.04 7.93
C PRO A 117 8.33 -7.00 9.11
N VAL A 118 8.03 -8.27 8.85
CA VAL A 118 8.11 -9.31 9.88
C VAL A 118 9.56 -9.36 10.33
N PRO A 119 9.85 -9.14 11.63
CA PRO A 119 11.21 -9.33 12.13
C PRO A 119 11.60 -10.77 11.83
N THR A 120 12.69 -10.96 11.09
CA THR A 120 13.15 -12.29 10.71
C THR A 120 13.59 -13.02 11.96
N THR A 121 12.71 -13.81 12.56
CA THR A 121 13.08 -14.75 13.64
C THR A 121 14.11 -15.70 13.06
N ALA A 122 15.35 -15.58 13.54
CA ALA A 122 16.43 -16.48 13.17
C ALA A 122 16.04 -17.93 13.47
N PRO A 123 16.50 -18.90 12.65
CA PRO A 123 16.18 -20.31 12.88
C PRO A 123 16.75 -20.78 14.23
N PRO A 124 16.01 -21.60 15.01
CA PRO A 124 16.56 -22.22 16.21
C PRO A 124 17.72 -23.14 15.82
N GLN A 125 18.91 -22.88 16.36
CA GLN A 125 20.02 -23.84 16.26
C GLN A 125 19.69 -25.06 17.11
N ALA A 126 19.75 -26.25 16.51
CA ALA A 126 19.50 -27.50 17.23
C ALA A 126 20.68 -27.81 18.18
N PRO A 127 20.43 -28.10 19.48
CA PRO A 127 21.47 -28.57 20.38
C PRO A 127 21.85 -30.01 20.05
N THR A 128 23.12 -30.24 19.71
CA THR A 128 23.70 -31.57 19.54
C THR A 128 23.71 -32.33 20.87
N GLN A 129 23.26 -33.59 20.88
CA GLN A 129 23.38 -34.45 22.06
C GLN A 129 24.81 -34.97 22.23
N VAL A 130 25.34 -34.86 23.45
CA VAL A 130 26.50 -35.65 23.95
C VAL A 130 26.24 -36.12 25.38
N HIS A 131 27.00 -37.11 25.82
CA HIS A 131 26.54 -38.21 26.68
C HIS A 131 27.31 -38.33 28.02
N ASN A 132 26.64 -38.92 29.03
CA ASN A 132 27.14 -39.56 30.26
C ASN A 132 27.66 -38.76 31.48
N GLY A 133 27.22 -39.20 32.67
CA GLY A 133 27.90 -38.99 33.97
C GLY A 133 26.94 -38.62 35.14
N PRO A 134 26.76 -39.45 36.19
CA PRO A 134 25.86 -39.16 37.31
C PRO A 134 26.55 -38.43 38.47
N SER A 135 25.82 -37.58 39.21
CA SER A 135 26.27 -37.05 40.51
C SER A 135 25.44 -37.62 41.66
N ILE A 136 26.12 -38.37 42.52
CA ILE A 136 25.78 -38.66 43.92
C ILE A 136 25.54 -37.29 44.62
N GLN A 137 24.50 -37.04 45.42
CA GLN A 137 23.91 -37.76 46.58
C GLN A 137 24.82 -37.84 47.82
N GLU A 138 25.21 -36.68 48.34
CA GLU A 138 25.52 -36.46 49.76
C GLU A 138 25.00 -35.05 50.09
N GLU A 139 24.08 -34.90 51.05
CA GLU A 139 24.37 -34.71 52.47
C GLU A 139 24.95 -33.29 52.70
N ILE A 140 24.25 -32.36 53.36
CA ILE A 140 24.11 -32.34 54.82
C ILE A 140 22.75 -31.80 55.29
N ARG A 141 22.19 -32.55 56.23
CA ARG A 141 20.99 -32.27 57.03
C ARG A 141 21.40 -31.64 58.37
N GLN A 142 20.84 -30.48 58.75
CA GLN A 142 20.70 -29.92 60.12
C GLN A 142 20.08 -28.50 60.00
N ARG A 143 18.78 -28.26 60.28
CA ARG A 143 18.12 -27.92 61.58
C ARG A 143 18.62 -26.62 62.26
N PRO A 144 17.79 -25.85 63.01
CA PRO A 144 16.32 -25.86 63.20
C PRO A 144 15.66 -24.45 62.97
N PRO A 145 14.33 -24.27 63.15
CA PRO A 145 13.66 -22.97 63.03
C PRO A 145 13.46 -22.25 64.38
N GLU A 146 13.44 -20.92 64.38
CA GLU A 146 12.91 -20.12 65.49
C GLU A 146 12.00 -18.98 65.04
N THR A 147 11.10 -18.61 65.95
CA THR A 147 9.92 -17.75 65.73
C THR A 147 10.14 -16.40 66.42
N GLN A 148 9.38 -15.36 66.05
CA GLN A 148 8.45 -14.67 66.96
C GLN A 148 8.41 -13.11 66.92
N ASN A 149 7.25 -12.61 66.46
CA ASN A 149 6.44 -11.48 66.98
C ASN A 149 6.72 -9.99 66.68
N GLN A 150 5.57 -9.32 66.40
CA GLN A 150 5.15 -7.96 66.84
C GLN A 150 5.97 -6.78 66.23
N ARG A 151 5.45 -5.58 65.92
CA ARG A 151 4.20 -4.82 66.20
C ARG A 151 4.18 -3.57 65.24
N THR A 152 3.12 -2.81 64.90
CA THR A 152 1.66 -2.81 65.16
C THR A 152 0.91 -1.95 64.10
N SER A 153 -0.39 -2.21 63.88
CA SER A 153 -1.52 -1.24 63.64
C SER A 153 -1.51 -0.08 62.61
N SER A 154 -2.64 0.02 61.89
CA SER A 154 -3.46 1.24 61.60
C SER A 154 -2.88 2.42 60.79
N SER A 155 -3.63 3.16 59.96
CA SER A 155 -5.06 3.15 59.56
C SER A 155 -5.29 4.01 58.30
N SER A 156 -6.53 4.04 57.79
CA SER A 156 -7.13 5.03 56.86
C SER A 156 -6.63 6.48 57.06
N SER A 157 -6.67 7.37 56.05
CA SER A 157 -7.93 7.98 55.56
C SER A 157 -7.76 8.73 54.22
N GLU A 158 -8.88 9.22 53.68
CA GLU A 158 -9.11 9.67 52.29
C GLU A 158 -9.04 11.25 52.14
N PRO A 159 -9.78 11.97 51.25
CA PRO A 159 -9.27 12.87 50.17
C PRO A 159 -9.51 14.39 50.48
N PRO A 160 -9.78 15.37 49.56
CA PRO A 160 -9.81 15.41 48.08
C PRO A 160 -9.19 16.65 47.37
N ALA A 161 -9.52 16.75 46.08
CA ALA A 161 -9.18 17.71 45.02
C ALA A 161 -9.34 19.23 45.28
N LEU A 162 -8.67 19.98 44.40
CA LEU A 162 -9.12 21.24 43.77
C LEU A 162 -8.91 21.15 42.25
#